data_AF-A0A645EZY9-F1
#
_entry.id   AF-A0A645EZY9-F1
#
_cell.length_a   1.000
_cell.length_b   1.000
_cell.length_c   1.000
_cell.angle_alpha   90.00
_cell.angle_beta   90.00
_cell.angle_gamma   90.00
#
_symmetry.space_group_name_H-M   'P 1'
#
loop_
_entity.id
_entity.type
_entity.pdbx_description
1 polymer ?
#
loop_
_entity_poly.entity_id
_entity_poly.type
_entity_poly.pdbx_seq_one_letter_code
_entity_poly.pdbx_strand_id
1 'polypeptide(L)'
;MATGDGRTWRDIGKIASRESTAGATFMHAQGLGRPILWSEGGWLHLWYEAYPLGRWAGASIIHSLSTDGGRSWNRTQRLPVNAFGGLGSHLGQAPRELADGGLLLPLGQANEGAPWLRLAATGRIVDKLERLPNASTPEAAQ
;
A
#
# COMPACT_ATOMS: atom_id res chain seq x y z
N MET A 1 13.06 5.66 -3.09
CA MET A 1 13.23 5.92 -1.64
C MET A 1 14.55 5.33 -1.24
N ALA A 2 15.38 6.11 -0.58
CA ALA A 2 16.79 5.83 -0.45
C ALA A 2 17.13 5.61 1.03
N THR A 3 17.71 4.46 1.33
CA THR A 3 18.10 4.07 2.69
C THR A 3 19.53 4.54 2.89
N GLY A 4 19.71 5.60 3.66
CA GLY A 4 21.00 6.19 3.95
C GLY A 4 21.25 6.21 5.45
N ASP A 5 22.28 5.48 5.87
CA ASP A 5 22.97 5.54 7.16
C ASP A 5 23.77 6.86 7.32
N GLY A 6 23.28 7.94 6.69
CA GLY A 6 23.81 9.31 6.81
C GLY A 6 25.12 9.61 6.08
N ARG A 7 25.79 8.64 5.45
CA ARG A 7 27.12 8.87 4.81
C ARG A 7 27.31 8.38 3.38
N THR A 8 26.47 7.50 2.87
CA THR A 8 26.59 7.03 1.47
C THR A 8 25.21 6.68 0.91
N TRP A 9 24.79 7.39 -0.13
CA TRP A 9 23.68 6.97 -0.97
C TRP A 9 24.16 5.82 -1.86
N ARG A 10 23.43 4.69 -1.89
CA ARG A 10 23.71 3.58 -2.81
C ARG A 10 23.00 3.78 -4.14
N ASP A 11 23.52 3.10 -5.17
CA ASP A 11 22.94 3.13 -6.51
C ASP A 11 21.46 2.73 -6.48
N ILE A 12 20.63 3.47 -7.23
CA ILE A 12 19.18 3.35 -7.17
C ILE A 12 18.78 2.15 -8.02
N GLY A 13 18.67 0.99 -7.36
CA GLY A 13 18.10 -0.21 -7.96
C GLY A 13 16.61 -0.02 -8.31
N LYS A 14 16.19 -0.54 -9.46
CA LYS A 14 14.77 -0.54 -9.86
C LYS A 14 14.01 -1.53 -8.98
N ILE A 15 13.25 -1.01 -8.01
CA ILE A 15 12.48 -1.83 -7.05
C ILE A 15 11.32 -2.58 -7.73
N ALA A 16 10.58 -1.88 -8.59
CA ALA A 16 9.47 -2.46 -9.35
C ALA A 16 9.44 -1.86 -10.77
N SER A 17 9.08 -2.68 -11.75
CA SER A 17 8.82 -2.27 -13.12
C SER A 17 7.50 -2.85 -13.62
N ARG A 18 7.05 -2.41 -14.79
CA ARG A 18 5.86 -2.99 -15.43
C ARG A 18 6.07 -4.47 -15.71
N GLU A 19 7.26 -4.81 -16.17
CA GLU A 19 7.66 -6.17 -16.52
C GLU A 19 7.75 -7.06 -15.27
N SER A 20 8.39 -6.59 -14.20
CA SER A 20 8.49 -7.35 -12.95
C SER A 20 7.12 -7.52 -12.28
N THR A 21 6.27 -6.49 -12.33
CA THR A 21 4.90 -6.54 -11.80
C THR A 21 4.03 -7.50 -12.61
N ALA A 22 4.14 -7.47 -13.94
CA ALA A 22 3.40 -8.37 -14.82
C ALA A 22 3.82 -9.82 -14.61
N GLY A 23 5.13 -10.09 -14.48
CA GLY A 23 5.64 -11.42 -14.18
C GLY A 23 5.18 -11.95 -12.82
N ALA A 24 5.17 -11.10 -11.78
CA ALA A 24 4.79 -11.51 -10.44
C ALA A 24 3.28 -11.66 -10.23
N THR A 25 2.47 -10.86 -10.93
CA THR A 25 1.01 -10.80 -10.70
C THR A 25 0.17 -11.36 -11.85
N PHE A 26 0.81 -11.83 -12.93
CA PHE A 26 0.17 -12.30 -14.16
C PHE A 26 -0.83 -11.29 -14.76
N MET A 27 -0.54 -10.00 -14.59
CA MET A 27 -1.39 -8.89 -14.99
C MET A 27 -0.54 -7.84 -15.70
N HIS A 28 -0.88 -7.54 -16.96
CA HIS A 28 -0.23 -6.45 -17.68
C HIS A 28 -0.46 -5.11 -16.96
N ALA A 29 0.57 -4.26 -16.93
CA ALA A 29 0.48 -2.92 -16.38
C ALA A 29 1.04 -1.91 -17.39
N GLN A 30 0.21 -0.98 -17.86
CA GLN A 30 0.66 0.10 -18.75
C GLN A 30 1.53 1.13 -18.01
N GLY A 31 1.34 1.23 -16.70
CA GLY A 31 2.09 2.13 -15.83
C GLY A 31 2.05 1.71 -14.37
N LEU A 32 2.99 2.23 -13.60
CA LEU A 32 3.00 2.17 -12.14
C LEU A 32 2.72 3.56 -11.59
N GLY A 33 2.14 3.63 -10.40
CA GLY A 33 1.70 4.86 -9.76
C GLY A 33 2.30 5.05 -8.37
N ARG A 34 1.51 5.66 -7.49
CA ARG A 34 1.93 6.08 -6.16
C ARG A 34 2.55 4.92 -5.37
N PRO A 35 3.76 5.06 -4.81
CA PRO A 35 4.33 4.12 -3.86
C PRO A 35 4.11 4.58 -2.41
N ILE A 36 3.84 3.64 -1.51
CA ILE A 36 3.85 3.80 -0.05
C ILE A 36 4.81 2.78 0.52
N LEU A 37 5.82 3.25 1.26
CA LEU A 37 6.81 2.41 1.94
C LEU A 37 6.57 2.46 3.45
N TRP A 38 6.65 1.32 4.09
CA TRP A 38 6.48 1.16 5.53
C TRP A 38 7.53 0.24 6.12
N SER A 39 7.99 0.52 7.34
CA SER A 39 8.97 -0.28 8.05
C SER A 39 8.35 -0.91 9.28
N GLU A 40 8.44 -2.24 9.41
CA GLU A 40 7.96 -3.02 10.55
C GLU A 40 9.11 -3.92 11.04
N GLY A 41 9.68 -3.64 12.23
CA GLY A 41 10.61 -4.59 12.88
C GLY A 41 11.81 -5.07 12.05
N GLY A 42 12.23 -4.31 11.03
CA GLY A 42 13.30 -4.66 10.08
C GLY A 42 12.83 -5.16 8.71
N TRP A 43 11.53 -5.36 8.53
CA TRP A 43 10.90 -5.65 7.25
C TRP A 43 10.41 -4.35 6.60
N LEU A 44 10.44 -4.29 5.28
CA LEU A 44 9.90 -3.19 4.51
C LEU A 44 8.73 -3.66 3.66
N HIS A 45 7.61 -2.98 3.79
CA HIS A 45 6.42 -3.19 2.99
C HIS A 45 6.31 -2.08 1.96
N LEU A 46 6.20 -2.47 0.69
CA LEU A 46 5.94 -1.54 -0.39
C LEU A 46 4.57 -1.83 -0.98
N TRP A 47 3.68 -0.84 -0.89
CA TRP A 47 2.45 -0.81 -1.66
C TRP A 47 2.59 0.14 -2.83
N TYR A 48 2.13 -0.26 -3.99
CA TYR A 48 2.12 0.63 -5.15
C TYR A 48 0.94 0.37 -6.07
N GLU A 49 0.56 1.40 -6.81
CA GLU A 49 -0.47 1.30 -7.84
C GLU A 49 0.10 0.71 -9.13
N ALA A 50 -0.64 -0.21 -9.75
CA ALA A 50 -0.42 -0.66 -11.12
C ALA A 50 -1.68 -0.35 -11.95
N TYR A 51 -1.51 0.19 -13.15
CA TYR A 51 -2.62 0.58 -14.03
C TYR A 51 -2.73 -0.40 -15.22
N PRO A 52 -3.67 -1.37 -15.20
CA PRO A 52 -3.73 -2.39 -16.26
C PRO A 52 -4.17 -1.83 -17.60
N LEU A 53 -5.10 -0.87 -17.59
CA LEU A 53 -5.69 -0.24 -18.77
C LEU A 53 -5.37 1.27 -18.85
N GLY A 54 -4.36 1.72 -18.09
CA GLY A 54 -4.00 3.13 -17.96
C GLY A 54 -4.66 3.83 -16.78
N ARG A 55 -4.21 5.05 -16.47
CA ARG A 55 -4.51 5.74 -15.20
C ARG A 55 -5.97 6.15 -15.01
N TRP A 56 -6.75 6.12 -16.11
CA TRP A 56 -8.17 6.50 -16.14
C TRP A 56 -9.10 5.35 -15.78
N ALA A 57 -8.63 4.09 -15.86
CA ALA A 57 -9.43 2.88 -15.64
C ALA A 57 -9.32 2.31 -14.21
N GLY A 58 -8.77 3.10 -13.28
CA GLY A 58 -8.47 2.69 -11.91
C GLY A 58 -7.16 1.91 -11.77
N ALA A 59 -6.75 1.68 -10.52
CA ALA A 59 -5.52 0.98 -10.19
C ALA A 59 -5.76 -0.37 -9.48
N SER A 60 -4.82 -1.30 -9.66
CA SER A 60 -4.64 -2.45 -8.79
C SER A 60 -3.56 -2.13 -7.77
N ILE A 61 -3.81 -2.42 -6.50
CA ILE A 61 -2.82 -2.23 -5.44
C ILE A 61 -1.95 -3.49 -5.37
N ILE A 62 -0.64 -3.29 -5.52
CA ILE A 62 0.36 -4.34 -5.43
C ILE A 62 1.08 -4.19 -4.09
N HIS A 63 1.33 -5.31 -3.43
CA HIS A 63 2.14 -5.37 -2.22
C HIS A 63 3.39 -6.20 -2.47
N SER A 64 4.54 -5.69 -2.04
CA SER A 64 5.83 -6.39 -2.05
C SER A 64 6.52 -6.22 -0.70
N LEU A 65 7.35 -7.19 -0.33
CA LEU A 65 8.03 -7.25 0.95
C LEU A 65 9.54 -7.37 0.77
N SER A 66 10.31 -6.61 1.54
CA SER A 66 11.74 -6.80 1.70
C SER A 66 12.07 -7.15 3.14
N THR A 67 12.98 -8.11 3.33
CA THR A 67 13.50 -8.53 4.64
C THR A 67 15.00 -8.25 4.79
N ASP A 68 15.59 -7.53 3.83
CA ASP A 68 17.03 -7.29 3.75
C ASP A 68 17.38 -5.79 3.61
N GLY A 69 16.48 -4.92 4.10
CA GLY A 69 16.64 -3.47 4.07
C GLY A 69 16.41 -2.85 2.69
N GLY A 70 15.64 -3.50 1.83
CA GLY A 70 15.27 -3.01 0.50
C GLY A 70 16.21 -3.43 -0.62
N ARG A 71 17.12 -4.39 -0.37
CA ARG A 71 18.04 -4.92 -1.40
C ARG A 71 17.31 -5.86 -2.35
N SER A 72 16.39 -6.68 -1.83
CA SER A 72 15.50 -7.54 -2.61
C SER A 72 14.05 -7.37 -2.18
N TRP A 73 13.14 -7.59 -3.13
CA TRP A 73 11.70 -7.42 -3.00
C TRP A 73 11.00 -8.68 -3.47
N ASN A 74 10.25 -9.32 -2.58
CA ASN A 74 9.69 -10.65 -2.74
C ASN A 74 8.20 -10.66 -2.38
N ARG A 75 7.52 -11.78 -2.65
CA ARG A 75 6.08 -11.96 -2.39
C ARG A 75 5.21 -10.86 -3.03
N THR A 76 5.64 -10.38 -4.20
CA THR A 76 4.91 -9.36 -4.96
C THR A 76 3.56 -9.94 -5.41
N GLN A 77 2.47 -9.40 -4.86
CA GLN A 77 1.12 -9.89 -5.10
C GLN A 77 0.13 -8.75 -5.23
N ARG A 78 -0.92 -8.98 -6.01
CA ARG A 78 -2.06 -8.07 -6.10
C ARG A 78 -2.92 -8.24 -4.86
N LEU A 79 -3.23 -7.14 -4.18
CA LEU A 79 -4.17 -7.15 -3.07
C LEU A 79 -5.61 -7.31 -3.61
N PRO A 80 -6.43 -8.20 -3.02
CA PRO A 80 -7.83 -8.41 -3.40
C PRO A 80 -8.72 -7.30 -2.83
N VAL A 81 -8.42 -6.06 -3.16
CA VAL A 81 -9.10 -4.85 -2.65
C VAL A 81 -10.37 -4.51 -3.42
N ASN A 82 -10.88 -5.46 -4.20
CA ASN A 82 -12.00 -5.32 -5.13
C ASN A 82 -13.14 -4.53 -4.48
N ALA A 83 -13.27 -3.26 -4.86
CA ALA A 83 -14.50 -2.52 -4.67
C ALA A 83 -15.54 -3.20 -5.56
N PHE A 84 -16.63 -3.68 -4.96
CA PHE A 84 -17.80 -4.21 -5.64
C PHE A 84 -18.35 -3.16 -6.63
N GLY A 85 -17.87 -3.14 -7.88
CA GLY A 85 -18.30 -2.15 -8.88
C GLY A 85 -17.34 -1.81 -10.03
N GLY A 86 -16.13 -2.41 -10.11
CA GLY A 86 -15.36 -2.41 -11.36
C GLY A 86 -14.42 -1.22 -11.63
N LEU A 87 -14.24 -0.30 -10.69
CA LEU A 87 -13.18 0.73 -10.77
C LEU A 87 -12.09 0.44 -9.73
N GLY A 88 -10.84 0.35 -10.19
CA GLY A 88 -9.68 0.07 -9.33
C GLY A 88 -9.50 1.09 -8.21
N SER A 89 -8.90 0.67 -7.08
CA SER A 89 -8.66 1.53 -5.92
C SER A 89 -7.30 2.22 -5.98
N HIS A 90 -7.26 3.51 -5.67
CA HIS A 90 -6.01 4.27 -5.59
C HIS A 90 -5.49 4.27 -4.16
N LEU A 91 -4.19 4.51 -3.98
CA LEU A 91 -3.59 4.74 -2.66
C LEU A 91 -3.76 6.20 -2.25
N GLY A 92 -4.12 6.42 -0.99
CA GLY A 92 -4.14 7.74 -0.38
C GLY A 92 -2.74 8.26 -0.05
N GLN A 93 -2.67 9.33 0.75
CA GLN A 93 -1.41 10.04 0.98
C GLN A 93 -0.49 9.39 2.00
N ALA A 94 -0.98 9.04 3.19
CA ALA A 94 -0.13 8.57 4.28
C ALA A 94 -0.81 7.42 5.05
N PRO A 95 -0.10 6.29 5.27
CA PRO A 95 -0.59 5.25 6.15
C PRO A 95 -0.58 5.72 7.62
N ARG A 96 -1.43 5.13 8.46
CA ARG A 96 -1.52 5.41 9.89
C ARG A 96 -1.23 4.16 10.69
N GLU A 97 -0.27 4.23 11.61
CA GLU A 97 -0.01 3.15 12.56
C GLU A 97 -1.18 2.95 13.52
N LEU A 98 -1.39 1.69 13.89
CA LEU A 98 -2.30 1.29 14.94
C LEU A 98 -1.51 0.88 16.18
N ALA A 99 -2.12 1.05 17.36
CA ALA A 99 -1.51 0.71 18.65
C ALA A 99 -1.19 -0.80 18.79
N ASP A 100 -1.84 -1.66 18.00
CA ASP A 100 -1.59 -3.10 17.93
C ASP A 100 -0.42 -3.47 17.00
N GLY A 101 0.30 -2.48 16.45
CA GLY A 101 1.36 -2.66 15.47
C GLY A 101 0.87 -2.85 14.04
N GLY A 102 -0.45 -2.85 13.81
CA GLY A 102 -1.05 -2.84 12.48
C GLY A 102 -0.93 -1.50 11.76
N LEU A 103 -1.40 -1.48 10.51
CA LEU A 103 -1.35 -0.29 9.66
C LEU A 103 -2.70 -0.03 8.99
N LEU A 104 -3.17 1.20 9.03
CA LEU A 104 -4.27 1.68 8.21
C LEU A 104 -3.72 2.27 6.91
N LEU A 105 -3.95 1.59 5.80
CA LEU A 105 -3.58 2.04 4.47
C LEU A 105 -4.76 2.82 3.85
N PRO A 106 -4.62 4.12 3.56
CA PRO A 106 -5.71 4.88 2.97
C PRO A 106 -5.92 4.45 1.53
N LEU A 107 -7.17 4.23 1.14
CA LEU A 107 -7.57 4.09 -0.25
C LEU A 107 -8.16 5.41 -0.72
N GLY A 108 -7.63 5.95 -1.80
CA GLY A 108 -8.17 7.15 -2.44
C GLY A 108 -9.45 6.84 -3.23
N GLN A 109 -10.47 7.66 -3.02
CA GLN A 109 -11.58 7.87 -3.93
C GLN A 109 -11.64 9.37 -4.27
N ALA A 110 -12.15 9.72 -5.44
CA ALA A 110 -12.20 11.11 -5.90
C ALA A 110 -13.12 12.03 -5.05
N ASN A 111 -14.00 11.46 -4.22
CA ASN A 111 -14.92 12.19 -3.35
C ASN A 111 -14.72 11.82 -1.87
N GLU A 112 -15.03 12.76 -0.98
CA GLU A 112 -14.82 12.73 0.48
C GLU A 112 -15.34 11.44 1.14
N GLY A 113 -14.56 10.87 2.08
CA GLY A 113 -14.89 9.61 2.77
C GLY A 113 -14.17 8.38 2.21
N ALA A 114 -12.87 8.52 1.92
CA ALA A 114 -12.09 7.45 1.32
C ALA A 114 -11.91 6.26 2.30
N PRO A 115 -12.17 5.01 1.86
CA PRO A 115 -12.06 3.84 2.74
C PRO A 115 -10.60 3.55 3.13
N TRP A 116 -10.41 2.80 4.19
CA TRP A 116 -9.12 2.38 4.72
C TRP A 116 -9.03 0.86 4.69
N LEU A 117 -7.85 0.33 4.40
CA LEU A 117 -7.53 -1.07 4.66
C LEU A 117 -6.81 -1.16 5.99
N ARG A 118 -7.35 -1.96 6.90
CA ARG A 118 -6.63 -2.39 8.08
C ARG A 118 -5.74 -3.56 7.73
N LEU A 119 -4.46 -3.38 7.94
CA LEU A 119 -3.43 -4.38 7.80
C LEU A 119 -2.96 -4.81 9.18
N ALA A 120 -2.71 -6.10 9.36
CA ALA A 120 -1.95 -6.60 10.50
C ALA A 120 -0.50 -6.08 10.41
N ALA A 121 0.26 -6.19 11.51
CA ALA A 121 1.68 -5.87 11.54
C ALA A 121 2.43 -6.52 10.35
N THR A 122 2.13 -7.79 10.06
CA THR A 122 2.69 -8.55 8.93
C THR A 122 2.29 -8.08 7.52
N GLY A 123 1.55 -6.97 7.39
CA GLY A 123 1.05 -6.43 6.12
C GLY A 123 -0.10 -7.21 5.48
N ARG A 124 -0.69 -8.20 6.18
CA ARG A 124 -1.87 -8.94 5.71
C ARG A 124 -3.12 -8.09 5.90
N ILE A 125 -4.04 -8.13 4.94
CA ILE A 125 -5.34 -7.47 5.09
C ILE A 125 -6.12 -8.17 6.19
N VAL A 126 -6.58 -7.38 7.15
CA VAL A 126 -7.43 -7.79 8.27
C VAL A 126 -8.87 -7.36 8.00
N ASP A 127 -9.07 -6.11 7.58
CA ASP A 127 -10.40 -5.54 7.41
C ASP A 127 -10.39 -4.35 6.43
N LYS A 128 -11.57 -3.93 5.98
CA LYS A 128 -11.80 -2.70 5.23
C LYS A 128 -12.76 -1.80 6.02
N LEU A 129 -12.30 -0.60 6.35
CA LEU A 129 -13.08 0.40 7.08
C LEU A 129 -13.57 1.47 6.09
N GLU A 130 -14.88 1.70 6.00
CA GLU A 130 -15.41 2.74 5.11
C GLU A 130 -15.01 4.16 5.56
N ARG A 131 -14.81 4.36 6.87
CA ARG A 131 -14.29 5.58 7.48
C ARG A 131 -13.39 5.24 8.67
N LEU A 132 -12.52 6.16 9.06
CA LEU A 132 -11.80 6.02 10.32
C LEU A 132 -12.83 5.93 11.45
N PRO A 133 -12.69 4.99 12.40
CA PRO A 133 -13.45 5.07 13.63
C PRO A 133 -13.09 6.40 14.29
N ASN A 134 -14.08 7.28 14.45
CA ASN A 134 -13.90 8.47 15.28
C ASN A 134 -13.46 7.98 16.66
N ALA A 135 -12.38 8.56 17.20
CA ALA A 135 -12.09 8.42 18.61
C ALA A 135 -13.36 8.85 19.34
N SER A 136 -13.99 7.91 20.04
CA SER A 136 -15.26 8.11 20.69
C SER A 136 -15.24 9.42 21.46
N THR A 137 -16.15 10.33 21.14
CA THR A 137 -16.55 11.38 22.09
C THR A 137 -16.86 10.66 23.40
N PRO A 138 -16.20 10.98 24.53
CA PRO A 138 -16.64 10.42 25.79
C PRO A 138 -18.09 10.89 26.00
N GLU A 139 -19.01 9.93 25.98
CA GLU A 139 -20.39 10.15 26.40
C GLU A 139 -20.30 10.59 27.86
N ALA A 140 -20.46 11.89 28.08
CA ALA A 140 -20.55 12.46 29.40
C ALA A 140 -21.83 11.89 30.03
N ALA A 141 -21.63 10.95 30.97
CA ALA A 141 -22.68 10.49 31.86
C ALA A 141 -23.35 11.70 32.52
N GLN A 142 -24.67 11.78 32.38
CA GLN A 142 -25.57 12.54 33.25
C GLN A 142 -26.53 11.55 33.88
#